data_AF-A0A1T4TBP5-F1
#
_entry.id   AF-A0A1T4TBP5-F1
#
_cell.length_a   1.000
_cell.length_b   1.000
_cell.length_c   1.000
_cell.angle_alpha   90.00
_cell.angle_beta   90.00
_cell.angle_gamma   90.00
#
_symmetry.space_group_name_H-M   'P 1'
#
loop_
_entity.id
_entity.type
_entity.pdbx_description
1 polymer ?
#
loop_
_entity_poly.entity_id
_entity_poly.type
_entity_poly.pdbx_seq_one_letter_code
_entity_poly.pdbx_strand_id
1 'polypeptide(L)'
;MKQLLLTTLMGLFSLTALAQQKTNLAKLQFDELAAKVLQGITGVRQGKLYDLPNMLSYGIDNKGVLLFDRYAPPHVELLAYNEKVAGFGFRIMSYSFQQEIKDYLENHYALKLADSSRWGKQYTYADSQVTINFQAVPETDFKQGRSGYLDIKTSTLTKAIAVQEEKYKKAHR
;
A
#
# COMPACT_ATOMS: atom_id res chain seq x y z
N MET A 1 9.12 -25.51 -55.39
CA MET A 1 9.35 -25.47 -53.93
C MET A 1 8.76 -24.19 -53.35
N LYS A 2 7.46 -24.18 -53.01
CA LYS A 2 6.69 -22.97 -52.64
C LYS A 2 6.05 -23.05 -51.24
N GLN A 3 6.60 -23.88 -50.35
CA GLN A 3 5.95 -24.23 -49.07
C GLN A 3 6.86 -24.12 -47.85
N LEU A 4 8.02 -23.46 -47.96
CA LEU A 4 8.97 -23.34 -46.85
C LEU A 4 9.08 -21.92 -46.25
N LEU A 5 8.24 -20.98 -46.70
CA LEU A 5 8.28 -19.58 -46.21
C LEU A 5 7.13 -19.20 -45.27
N LEU A 6 6.12 -20.07 -45.11
CA LEU A 6 4.91 -19.72 -44.35
C LEU A 6 4.99 -20.11 -42.86
N THR A 7 5.88 -21.02 -42.48
CA THR A 7 6.02 -21.49 -41.09
C THR A 7 6.94 -20.63 -40.23
N THR A 8 7.81 -19.80 -40.82
CA THR A 8 8.71 -18.92 -40.06
C THR A 8 8.04 -17.61 -39.63
N LEU A 9 6.94 -17.21 -40.28
CA LEU A 9 6.24 -15.95 -39.97
C LEU A 9 5.24 -16.07 -38.79
N MET A 10 4.84 -17.29 -38.40
CA MET A 10 3.96 -17.52 -37.24
C MET A 10 4.70 -17.69 -35.91
N GLY A 11 6.04 -17.74 -35.91
CA GLY A 11 6.84 -17.94 -34.69
C GLY A 11 7.06 -16.71 -33.81
N LEU A 12 6.67 -15.51 -34.27
CA LEU A 12 7.00 -14.24 -33.60
C LEU A 12 5.87 -13.69 -32.70
N PHE A 13 4.71 -14.33 -32.61
CA PHE A 13 3.56 -13.81 -31.85
C PHE A 13 3.38 -14.39 -30.44
N SER A 14 4.25 -15.30 -29.98
CA SER A 14 3.97 -16.07 -28.75
C SER A 14 4.78 -15.67 -27.50
N LEU A 15 5.52 -14.56 -27.51
CA LEU A 15 6.36 -14.15 -26.37
C LEU A 15 6.23 -12.66 -26.01
N THR A 16 5.05 -12.06 -26.15
CA THR A 16 4.75 -10.88 -25.32
C THR A 16 4.46 -11.39 -23.90
N ALA A 17 5.53 -11.71 -23.16
CA ALA A 17 5.46 -11.63 -21.72
C ALA A 17 4.97 -10.21 -21.42
N LEU A 18 3.71 -10.06 -21.04
CA LEU A 18 3.19 -8.81 -20.50
C LEU A 18 4.04 -8.54 -19.26
N ALA A 19 5.10 -7.74 -19.43
CA ALA A 19 5.93 -7.31 -18.32
C ALA A 19 4.98 -6.59 -17.36
N GLN A 20 4.67 -7.25 -16.24
CA GLN A 20 3.71 -6.72 -15.28
C GLN A 20 4.23 -5.37 -14.80
N GLN A 21 3.51 -4.31 -15.13
CA GLN A 21 3.92 -2.96 -14.79
C GLN A 21 4.00 -2.81 -13.28
N LYS A 22 5.15 -2.32 -12.78
CA LYS A 22 5.32 -2.04 -11.37
C LYS A 22 4.68 -0.68 -11.04
N THR A 23 3.94 -0.63 -9.95
CA THR A 23 3.32 0.59 -9.42
C THR A 23 4.11 1.07 -8.22
N ASN A 24 4.53 2.33 -8.23
CA ASN A 24 5.20 2.94 -7.08
C ASN A 24 4.16 3.65 -6.19
N LEU A 25 3.89 3.07 -5.03
CA LEU A 25 2.97 3.55 -4.00
C LEU A 25 3.34 4.96 -3.50
N ALA A 26 4.63 5.32 -3.48
CA ALA A 26 5.06 6.67 -3.09
C ALA A 26 4.64 7.76 -4.10
N LYS A 27 4.20 7.36 -5.31
CA LYS A 27 3.73 8.23 -6.39
C LYS A 27 2.26 8.02 -6.73
N LEU A 28 1.53 7.26 -5.90
CA LEU A 28 0.15 6.90 -6.14
C LEU A 28 -0.76 8.13 -6.04
N GLN A 29 -1.73 8.25 -6.95
CA GLN A 29 -2.66 9.37 -6.95
C GLN A 29 -3.97 8.95 -6.27
N PHE A 30 -4.36 9.62 -5.18
CA PHE A 30 -5.54 9.25 -4.39
C PHE A 30 -6.90 9.63 -5.03
N ASP A 31 -6.92 9.92 -6.32
CA ASP A 31 -8.13 10.17 -7.09
C ASP A 31 -8.33 9.18 -8.25
N GLU A 32 -7.39 8.26 -8.46
CA GLU A 32 -7.48 7.21 -9.46
C GLU A 32 -8.38 6.06 -9.01
N LEU A 33 -8.99 5.37 -9.97
CA LEU A 33 -9.85 4.21 -9.68
C LEU A 33 -8.99 3.05 -9.13
N ALA A 34 -9.42 2.46 -8.01
CA ALA A 34 -8.72 1.32 -7.41
C ALA A 34 -8.62 0.15 -8.40
N ALA A 35 -9.67 -0.10 -9.19
CA ALA A 35 -9.67 -1.12 -10.25
C ALA A 35 -8.55 -0.94 -11.28
N LYS A 36 -8.14 0.30 -11.57
CA LYS A 36 -7.03 0.61 -12.49
C LYS A 36 -5.68 0.21 -11.87
N VAL A 37 -5.47 0.54 -10.60
CA VAL A 37 -4.24 0.17 -9.87
C VAL A 37 -4.11 -1.34 -9.71
N LEU A 38 -5.24 -2.03 -9.52
CA LEU A 38 -5.32 -3.47 -9.33
C LEU A 38 -5.29 -4.25 -10.64
N GLN A 39 -5.33 -3.58 -11.80
CA GLN A 39 -5.40 -4.25 -13.10
C GLN A 39 -4.16 -5.12 -13.31
N GLY A 40 -4.38 -6.42 -13.57
CA GLY A 40 -3.30 -7.39 -13.78
C GLY A 40 -2.59 -7.85 -12.50
N ILE A 41 -2.98 -7.36 -11.31
CA ILE A 41 -2.49 -7.88 -10.04
C ILE A 41 -3.29 -9.15 -9.68
N THR A 42 -2.59 -10.24 -9.40
CA THR A 42 -3.19 -11.51 -8.96
C THR A 42 -3.10 -11.65 -7.45
N GLY A 43 -3.96 -12.48 -6.85
CA GLY A 43 -3.96 -12.70 -5.39
C GLY A 43 -4.56 -11.55 -4.57
N VAL A 44 -5.43 -10.74 -5.19
CA VAL A 44 -6.15 -9.66 -4.52
C VAL A 44 -7.36 -10.21 -3.77
N ARG A 45 -7.50 -9.86 -2.49
CA ARG A 45 -8.66 -10.19 -1.66
C ARG A 45 -9.38 -8.92 -1.24
N GLN A 46 -10.67 -8.81 -1.56
CA GLN A 46 -11.48 -7.65 -1.20
C GLN A 46 -12.18 -7.87 0.15
N GLY A 47 -12.18 -6.84 0.99
CA GLY A 47 -12.96 -6.74 2.22
C GLY A 47 -13.70 -5.40 2.32
N LYS A 48 -14.73 -5.33 3.15
CA LYS A 48 -15.42 -4.08 3.49
C LYS A 48 -14.90 -3.55 4.82
N LEU A 49 -14.64 -2.25 4.89
CA LEU A 49 -14.34 -1.57 6.15
C LEU A 49 -15.66 -1.16 6.81
N TYR A 50 -15.87 -1.55 8.06
CA TYR A 50 -17.09 -1.25 8.84
C TYR A 50 -18.40 -1.65 8.13
N ASP A 51 -18.37 -2.74 7.35
CA ASP A 51 -19.49 -3.24 6.53
C ASP A 51 -20.06 -2.25 5.49
N LEU A 52 -19.33 -1.17 5.19
CA LEU A 52 -19.76 -0.16 4.23
C LEU A 52 -19.33 -0.52 2.80
N PRO A 53 -20.26 -0.48 1.82
CA PRO A 53 -19.95 -0.86 0.43
C PRO A 53 -19.01 0.12 -0.26
N ASN A 54 -18.93 1.37 0.21
CA ASN A 54 -18.08 2.41 -0.37
C ASN A 54 -16.73 2.56 0.32
N MET A 55 -16.42 1.74 1.34
CA MET A 55 -15.11 1.68 1.99
C MET A 55 -14.56 0.27 1.85
N LEU A 56 -13.63 0.08 0.92
CA LEU A 56 -13.09 -1.23 0.58
C LEU A 56 -11.61 -1.31 0.96
N SER A 57 -11.20 -2.50 1.42
CA SER A 57 -9.79 -2.89 1.54
C SER A 57 -9.49 -3.96 0.52
N TYR A 58 -8.34 -3.87 -0.12
CA TYR A 58 -7.80 -4.87 -1.02
C TYR A 58 -6.48 -5.36 -0.45
N GLY A 59 -6.50 -6.53 0.17
CA GLY A 59 -5.29 -7.22 0.63
C GLY A 59 -4.60 -7.89 -0.55
N ILE A 60 -3.31 -7.62 -0.73
CA ILE A 60 -2.56 -7.99 -1.93
C ILE A 60 -1.29 -8.75 -1.50
N ASP A 61 -1.23 -10.03 -1.85
CA ASP A 61 0.00 -10.82 -1.74
C ASP A 61 0.99 -10.38 -2.83
N ASN A 62 1.86 -9.43 -2.47
CA ASN A 62 2.60 -8.64 -3.43
C ASN A 62 3.85 -9.38 -3.91
N LYS A 63 3.80 -9.83 -5.16
CA LYS A 63 4.91 -10.49 -5.87
C LYS A 63 5.90 -9.49 -6.47
N GLY A 64 6.15 -8.38 -5.77
CA GLY A 64 7.07 -7.31 -6.20
C GLY A 64 6.53 -6.35 -7.27
N VAL A 65 5.21 -6.25 -7.39
CA VAL A 65 4.52 -5.44 -8.40
C VAL A 65 4.10 -4.07 -7.83
N LEU A 66 3.85 -4.01 -6.53
CA LEU A 66 3.70 -2.77 -5.78
C LEU A 66 5.02 -2.47 -5.07
N LEU A 67 5.57 -1.29 -5.27
CA LEU A 67 6.80 -0.83 -4.63
C LEU A 67 6.51 0.44 -3.84
N PHE A 68 7.14 0.62 -2.68
CA PHE A 68 7.29 1.94 -2.08
C PHE A 68 8.71 2.42 -2.37
N ASP A 69 8.85 3.33 -3.32
CA ASP A 69 10.14 3.63 -3.95
C ASP A 69 10.84 2.37 -4.50
N ARG A 70 11.88 1.88 -3.81
CA ARG A 70 12.63 0.65 -4.16
C ARG A 70 12.24 -0.56 -3.31
N TYR A 71 11.47 -0.37 -2.25
CA TYR A 71 11.05 -1.45 -1.36
C TYR A 71 9.85 -2.20 -1.93
N ALA A 72 9.93 -3.53 -2.04
CA ALA A 72 8.80 -4.40 -2.35
C ALA A 72 8.23 -5.00 -1.06
N PRO A 73 7.18 -4.41 -0.45
CA PRO A 73 6.53 -5.02 0.71
C PRO A 73 5.92 -6.38 0.33
N PRO A 74 6.01 -7.43 1.16
CA PRO A 74 5.46 -8.74 0.82
C PRO A 74 3.93 -8.76 0.75
N HIS A 75 3.28 -7.85 1.48
CA HIS A 75 1.84 -7.70 1.48
C HIS A 75 1.48 -6.22 1.56
N VAL A 76 0.47 -5.80 0.79
CA VAL A 76 -0.05 -4.43 0.76
C VAL A 76 -1.56 -4.46 0.98
N GLU A 77 -2.04 -3.63 1.88
CA GLU A 77 -3.46 -3.28 1.98
C GLU A 77 -3.68 -2.00 1.18
N LEU A 78 -4.39 -2.07 0.05
CA LEU A 78 -4.82 -0.89 -0.71
C LEU A 78 -6.24 -0.53 -0.29
N LEU A 79 -6.46 0.72 0.09
CA LEU A 79 -7.75 1.20 0.57
C LEU A 79 -8.45 1.99 -0.52
N ALA A 80 -9.76 1.81 -0.66
CA ALA A 80 -10.59 2.58 -1.57
C ALA A 80 -11.78 3.23 -0.85
N TYR A 81 -12.08 4.47 -1.25
CA TYR A 81 -13.24 5.21 -0.80
C TYR A 81 -14.00 5.75 -2.00
N ASN A 82 -15.26 5.35 -2.15
CA ASN A 82 -16.07 5.61 -3.35
C ASN A 82 -15.31 5.20 -4.63
N GLU A 83 -14.84 3.94 -4.66
CA GLU A 83 -14.11 3.31 -5.78
C GLU A 83 -12.72 3.86 -6.10
N LYS A 84 -12.37 5.04 -5.57
CA LYS A 84 -11.05 5.66 -5.75
C LYS A 84 -10.08 5.20 -4.69
N VAL A 85 -8.81 5.09 -5.06
CA VAL A 85 -7.73 4.83 -4.11
C VAL A 85 -7.72 5.92 -3.07
N ALA A 86 -7.77 5.54 -1.80
CA ALA A 86 -7.86 6.47 -0.68
C ALA A 86 -6.79 6.23 0.39
N GLY A 87 -5.93 5.25 0.18
CA GLY A 87 -4.78 4.98 1.04
C GLY A 87 -4.14 3.63 0.75
N PHE A 88 -3.04 3.35 1.44
CA PHE A 88 -2.42 2.04 1.50
C PHE A 88 -1.66 1.86 2.81
N GLY A 89 -1.42 0.60 3.19
CA GLY A 89 -0.53 0.29 4.29
C GLY A 89 0.20 -1.04 4.09
N PHE A 90 1.37 -1.18 4.69
CA PHE A 90 2.16 -2.41 4.61
C PHE A 90 3.13 -2.55 5.79
N ARG A 91 3.43 -3.81 6.13
CA ARG A 91 4.51 -4.15 7.07
C ARG A 91 5.86 -4.02 6.38
N ILE A 92 6.83 -3.54 7.14
CA ILE A 92 8.21 -3.39 6.69
C ILE A 92 8.98 -4.54 7.30
N MET A 93 9.47 -5.45 6.46
CA MET A 93 10.15 -6.69 6.87
C MET A 93 11.68 -6.59 6.78
N SER A 94 12.22 -5.42 6.49
CA SER A 94 13.66 -5.16 6.46
C SER A 94 13.98 -3.91 7.27
N TYR A 95 14.95 -4.04 8.18
CA TYR A 95 15.39 -2.91 9.00
C TYR A 95 16.06 -1.81 8.16
N SER A 96 16.84 -2.17 7.13
CA SER A 96 17.48 -1.18 6.25
C SER A 96 16.42 -0.36 5.51
N PHE A 97 15.42 -1.03 4.96
CA PHE A 97 14.31 -0.34 4.28
C PHE A 97 13.43 0.45 5.25
N GLN A 98 13.32 0.06 6.53
CA GLN A 98 12.66 0.89 7.54
C GLN A 98 13.38 2.25 7.68
N GLN A 99 14.71 2.27 7.71
CA GLN A 99 15.46 3.52 7.78
C GLN A 99 15.30 4.33 6.49
N GLU A 100 15.40 3.69 5.32
CA GLU A 100 15.20 4.38 4.03
C GLU A 100 13.79 4.99 3.91
N ILE A 101 12.75 4.27 4.34
CA ILE A 101 11.38 4.79 4.37
C ILE A 101 11.26 5.95 5.36
N LYS A 102 11.83 5.83 6.55
CA LYS A 102 11.84 6.91 7.54
C LYS A 102 12.47 8.18 6.95
N ASP A 103 13.64 8.05 6.35
CA ASP A 103 14.37 9.18 5.76
C ASP A 103 13.59 9.76 4.58
N TYR A 104 13.01 8.91 3.72
CA TYR A 104 12.12 9.37 2.65
C TYR A 104 10.98 10.21 3.21
N LEU A 105 10.31 9.69 4.24
CA LEU A 105 9.15 10.36 4.80
C LEU A 105 9.52 11.66 5.52
N GLU A 106 10.61 11.71 6.29
CA GLU A 106 11.08 12.95 6.96
C GLU A 106 11.50 14.05 5.96
N ASN A 107 12.01 13.66 4.78
CA ASN A 107 12.39 14.61 3.74
C ASN A 107 11.22 15.13 2.92
N HIS A 108 10.16 14.33 2.72
CA HIS A 108 8.99 14.70 1.91
C HIS A 108 7.82 15.22 2.75
N TYR A 109 7.76 14.80 4.01
CA TYR A 109 6.70 15.09 4.95
C TYR A 109 7.32 15.51 6.28
N ALA A 110 6.83 16.58 6.89
CA ALA A 110 7.31 17.02 8.20
C ALA A 110 6.79 16.09 9.32
N LEU A 111 7.20 14.81 9.31
CA LEU A 111 6.82 13.80 10.29
C LEU A 111 7.20 14.25 11.70
N LYS A 112 6.26 14.11 12.63
CA LYS A 112 6.46 14.40 14.06
C LYS A 112 6.43 13.11 14.84
N LEU A 113 7.29 12.98 15.83
CA LEU A 113 7.19 11.90 16.81
C LEU A 113 5.92 12.10 17.63
N ALA A 114 4.96 11.17 17.50
CA ALA A 114 3.67 11.21 18.19
C ALA A 114 3.69 10.39 19.47
N ASP A 115 4.36 9.24 19.44
CA ASP A 115 4.55 8.38 20.60
C ASP A 115 5.92 7.71 20.54
N SER A 116 6.50 7.49 21.72
CA SER A 116 7.75 6.75 21.91
C SER A 116 7.59 5.88 23.13
N SER A 117 7.52 4.57 22.89
CA SER A 117 7.45 3.57 23.95
C SER A 117 8.61 2.58 23.84
N ARG A 118 8.74 1.68 24.82
CA ARG A 118 9.69 0.56 24.73
C ARG A 118 9.44 -0.32 23.50
N TRP A 119 8.25 -0.23 22.91
CA TRP A 119 7.83 -1.05 21.78
C TRP A 119 8.05 -0.39 20.42
N GLY A 120 8.61 0.81 20.37
CA GLY A 120 8.92 1.52 19.14
C GLY A 120 8.48 2.98 19.17
N LYS A 121 8.70 3.62 18.03
CA LYS A 121 8.39 5.03 17.80
C LYS A 121 7.29 5.13 16.76
N GLN A 122 6.26 5.90 17.06
CA GLN A 122 5.23 6.27 16.11
C GLN A 122 5.45 7.69 15.66
N TYR A 123 5.57 7.86 14.35
CA TYR A 123 5.67 9.15 13.68
C TYR A 123 4.37 9.41 12.91
N THR A 124 3.88 10.64 12.98
CA THR A 124 2.66 11.04 12.28
C THR A 124 2.87 12.33 11.50
N TYR A 125 2.14 12.44 10.40
CA TYR A 125 1.99 13.65 9.61
C TYR A 125 0.53 13.76 9.19
N ALA A 126 -0.01 14.97 9.18
CA ALA A 126 -1.35 15.22 8.67
C ALA A 126 -1.43 16.61 8.06
N ASP A 127 -2.04 16.69 6.88
CA ASP A 127 -2.45 17.94 6.24
C ASP A 127 -3.88 17.82 5.68
N SER A 128 -4.27 18.75 4.81
CA SER A 128 -5.59 18.75 4.19
C SER A 128 -5.82 17.59 3.22
N GLN A 129 -4.75 16.96 2.71
CA GLN A 129 -4.79 15.92 1.69
C GLN A 129 -4.58 14.53 2.29
N VAL A 130 -3.56 14.35 3.14
CA VAL A 130 -3.11 13.04 3.60
C VAL A 130 -2.84 12.99 5.10
N THR A 131 -2.98 11.80 5.66
CA THR A 131 -2.53 11.40 6.98
C THR A 131 -1.54 10.25 6.81
N ILE A 132 -0.41 10.33 7.49
CA ILE A 132 0.64 9.30 7.49
C ILE A 132 0.85 8.84 8.93
N ASN A 133 0.85 7.53 9.13
CA ASN A 133 1.28 6.88 10.37
C ASN A 133 2.43 5.93 10.04
N PHE A 134 3.60 6.19 10.63
CA PHE A 134 4.78 5.36 10.47
C PHE A 134 5.21 4.83 11.83
N GLN A 135 5.27 3.51 11.97
CA GLN A 135 5.74 2.83 13.16
C GLN A 135 7.11 2.24 12.89
N ALA A 136 8.13 2.76 13.57
CA ALA A 136 9.48 2.24 13.53
C ALA A 136 9.76 1.42 14.79
N VAL A 137 10.32 0.22 14.62
CA VAL A 137 10.80 -0.59 15.75
C VAL A 137 12.34 -0.55 15.83
N PRO A 138 12.92 -0.61 17.04
CA PRO A 138 14.37 -0.70 17.20
C PRO A 138 14.95 -1.95 16.52
N GLU A 139 16.23 -1.91 16.15
CA GLU A 139 16.90 -3.07 15.51
C GLU A 139 16.85 -4.34 16.38
N THR A 140 16.99 -4.18 17.71
CA THR A 140 16.91 -5.28 18.68
C THR A 140 15.58 -6.03 18.59
N ASP A 141 14.49 -5.28 18.46
CA ASP A 141 13.13 -5.81 18.36
C ASP A 141 12.86 -6.42 17.00
N PHE A 142 13.43 -5.83 15.95
CA PHE A 142 13.39 -6.38 14.60
C PHE A 142 14.05 -7.77 14.53
N LYS A 143 15.21 -7.92 15.19
CA LYS A 143 15.92 -9.20 15.34
C LYS A 143 15.10 -10.24 16.13
N GLN A 144 14.12 -9.78 16.93
CA GLN A 144 13.16 -10.63 17.64
C GLN A 144 11.87 -10.90 16.83
N GLY A 145 11.84 -10.53 15.55
CA GLY A 145 10.72 -10.81 14.63
C GLY A 145 9.64 -9.73 14.61
N ARG A 146 9.84 -8.58 15.27
CA ARG A 146 8.94 -7.43 15.13
C ARG A 146 9.19 -6.74 13.78
N SER A 147 8.20 -6.03 13.28
CA SER A 147 8.26 -5.31 12.00
C SER A 147 7.80 -3.87 12.19
N GLY A 148 8.36 -2.98 11.37
CA GLY A 148 7.80 -1.65 11.20
C GLY A 148 6.50 -1.70 10.39
N TYR A 149 5.78 -0.59 10.35
CA TYR A 149 4.54 -0.46 9.59
C TYR A 149 4.41 0.94 9.03
N LEU A 150 3.93 1.04 7.79
CA LEU A 150 3.56 2.30 7.16
C LEU A 150 2.07 2.25 6.79
N ASP A 151 1.38 3.35 7.07
CA ASP A 151 0.00 3.60 6.67
C ASP A 151 -0.13 5.03 6.16
N ILE A 152 -0.58 5.18 4.92
CA ILE A 152 -0.84 6.47 4.28
C ILE A 152 -2.29 6.47 3.81
N LYS A 153 -3.07 7.46 4.22
CA LYS A 153 -4.48 7.60 3.83
C LYS A 153 -4.80 9.04 3.47
N THR A 154 -5.82 9.24 2.66
CA THR A 154 -6.39 10.58 2.47
C THR A 154 -7.01 11.07 3.77
N SER A 155 -6.91 12.37 4.03
CA SER A 155 -7.55 13.00 5.19
C SER A 155 -9.09 12.85 5.14
N THR A 156 -9.67 12.71 3.95
CA THR A 156 -11.10 12.38 3.77
C THR A 156 -11.44 10.99 4.30
N LEU A 157 -10.68 9.95 3.92
CA LEU A 157 -10.90 8.59 4.43
C LEU A 157 -10.68 8.54 5.94
N THR A 158 -9.64 9.19 6.47
CA THR A 158 -9.37 9.26 7.91
C THR A 158 -10.57 9.81 8.68
N LYS A 159 -11.15 10.93 8.23
CA LYS A 159 -12.36 11.51 8.84
C LYS A 159 -13.57 10.58 8.74
N ALA A 160 -13.76 9.95 7.59
CA ALA A 160 -14.87 9.05 7.36
C ALA A 160 -14.79 7.81 8.29
N ILE A 161 -13.59 7.24 8.48
CA ILE A 161 -13.33 6.16 9.44
C ILE A 161 -13.65 6.60 10.87
N ALA A 162 -13.14 7.76 11.31
CA ALA A 162 -13.38 8.25 12.67
C ALA A 162 -14.89 8.39 13.00
N VAL A 163 -15.68 8.84 12.02
CA VAL A 163 -17.15 8.90 12.16
C VAL A 163 -17.78 7.52 12.34
N GLN A 164 -17.31 6.51 11.61
CA GLN A 164 -17.83 5.14 11.74
C GLN A 164 -17.41 4.48 13.05
N GLU A 165 -16.18 4.70 13.51
CA GLU A 165 -15.72 4.20 14.80
C GLU A 165 -16.57 4.74 15.95
N GLU A 166 -16.92 6.02 15.91
CA GLU A 166 -17.77 6.63 16.93
C GLU A 166 -19.20 6.06 16.92
N LYS A 167 -19.76 5.81 15.73
CA LYS A 167 -21.07 5.13 15.60
C LYS A 167 -21.02 3.71 16.14
N TYR A 168 -19.98 2.96 15.81
CA TYR A 168 -19.80 1.60 16.28
C TYR A 168 -19.70 1.54 17.81
N LYS A 169 -18.90 2.43 18.42
CA LYS A 169 -18.77 2.55 19.88
C LYS A 169 -20.10 2.86 20.56
N LYS A 170 -20.95 3.70 19.97
CA LYS A 170 -22.28 4.04 20.52
C LYS A 170 -23.27 2.88 20.43
N ALA A 171 -23.21 2.08 19.38
CA ALA A 171 -24.14 0.96 19.19
C ALA A 171 -23.86 -0.26 20.09
N HIS A 172 -22.67 -0.33 20.71
CA HIS A 172 -22.20 -1.47 21.51
C HIS A 172 -21.82 -1.06 22.95
N ARG A 173 -22.37 0.05 23.44
CA ARG A 173 -22.35 0.48 24.85
C ARG A 173 -23.74 0.33 25.44
#